data_AF-A0A367FGE4-F1
#
_entry.id   AF-A0A367FGE4-F1
#
_cell.length_a   1.000
_cell.length_b   1.000
_cell.length_c   1.000
_cell.angle_alpha   90.00
_cell.angle_beta   90.00
_cell.angle_gamma   90.00
#
_symmetry.space_group_name_H-M   'P 1'
#
loop_
_entity.id
_entity.type
_entity.pdbx_description
1 polymer ?
#
loop_
_entity_poly.entity_id
_entity_poly.type
_entity_poly.pdbx_seq_one_letter_code
_entity_poly.pdbx_strand_id
1 'polypeptide(L)'
;MLVQEEARKRAGDRWQESDLVFTTRNGTPIEPRNFNRAFEAHCRKAGVPRIRVHDTRHTCASLLAALDVHPRVAMRILRHSQISMTMDVYTQIPSPETRKALDRLNQSLDGTAEA
;
A
#
# COMPACT_ATOMS: atom_id res chain seq x y z
N MET A 1 2.63 21.47 -2.32
CA MET A 1 2.33 22.89 -2.08
C MET A 1 2.39 23.72 -3.36
N LEU A 2 3.50 23.68 -4.14
CA LEU A 2 3.62 24.40 -5.42
C LEU A 2 2.45 24.16 -6.40
N VAL A 3 1.97 22.92 -6.51
CA VAL A 3 0.82 22.56 -7.39
C VAL A 3 -0.49 23.21 -6.93
N GLN A 4 -0.69 23.36 -5.62
CA GLN A 4 -1.91 23.95 -5.05
C GLN A 4 -1.88 25.48 -5.19
N GLU A 5 -0.73 26.10 -4.96
CA GLU A 5 -0.55 27.54 -5.19
C GLU A 5 -0.78 27.90 -6.65
N GLU A 6 -0.31 27.06 -7.57
CA GLU A 6 -0.54 27.27 -8.99
C GLU A 6 -2.01 27.04 -9.37
N ALA A 7 -2.68 26.05 -8.78
CA ALA A 7 -4.13 25.86 -8.93
C ALA A 7 -4.92 27.05 -8.39
N ARG A 8 -4.54 27.60 -7.24
CA ARG A 8 -5.12 28.80 -6.64
C ARG A 8 -5.00 30.01 -7.55
N LYS A 9 -3.79 30.25 -8.09
CA LYS A 9 -3.56 31.34 -9.07
C LYS A 9 -4.43 31.17 -10.32
N ARG A 10 -4.56 29.94 -10.83
CA ARG A 10 -5.40 29.66 -12.02
C ARG A 10 -6.91 29.79 -11.74
N ALA A 11 -7.35 29.46 -10.53
CA ALA A 11 -8.77 29.52 -10.15
C ALA A 11 -9.24 30.96 -9.92
N GLY A 12 -8.36 31.84 -9.43
CA GLY A 12 -8.69 33.23 -9.11
C GLY A 12 -9.85 33.29 -8.12
N ASP A 13 -10.88 34.06 -8.46
CA ASP A 13 -12.06 34.28 -7.62
C ASP A 13 -12.89 33.01 -7.37
N ARG A 14 -12.70 31.95 -8.17
CA ARG A 14 -13.37 30.66 -7.98
C ARG A 14 -12.70 29.80 -6.92
N TRP A 15 -11.55 30.22 -6.40
CA TRP A 15 -10.85 29.50 -5.35
C TRP A 15 -11.60 29.58 -4.02
N GLN A 16 -11.83 28.43 -3.41
CA GLN A 16 -12.36 28.30 -2.06
C GLN A 16 -11.21 27.89 -1.13
N GLU A 17 -10.95 28.72 -0.14
CA GLU A 17 -9.90 28.44 0.84
C GLU A 17 -10.31 27.23 1.70
N SER A 18 -9.38 26.28 1.87
CA SER A 18 -9.55 25.12 2.73
C SER A 18 -8.21 24.66 3.27
N ASP A 19 -8.22 24.02 4.45
CA ASP A 19 -7.02 23.43 5.06
C ASP A 19 -6.65 22.07 4.45
N LEU A 20 -7.19 21.74 3.26
CA LEU A 20 -6.99 20.46 2.60
C LEU A 20 -5.74 20.49 1.72
N VAL A 21 -4.95 19.42 1.80
CA VAL A 21 -3.78 19.22 0.93
C VAL A 21 -4.20 18.81 -0.50
N PHE A 22 -5.25 18.02 -0.62
CA PHE A 22 -5.79 17.56 -1.90
C PHE A 22 -7.15 18.19 -2.15
N THR A 23 -7.22 18.99 -3.20
CA THR A 23 -8.41 19.74 -3.58
C THR A 23 -8.70 19.59 -5.07
N THR A 24 -9.92 19.93 -5.46
CA THR A 24 -10.21 20.18 -6.87
C THR A 24 -9.45 21.42 -7.34
N ARG A 25 -9.51 21.70 -8.65
CA ARG A 25 -8.96 22.93 -9.23
C ARG A 25 -9.47 24.23 -8.58
N ASN A 26 -10.58 24.19 -7.85
CA ASN A 26 -11.19 25.35 -7.20
C ASN A 26 -10.99 25.35 -5.66
N GLY A 27 -10.17 24.48 -5.09
CA GLY A 27 -9.91 24.45 -3.64
C GLY A 27 -10.95 23.67 -2.82
N THR A 28 -11.98 23.11 -3.45
CA THR A 28 -13.00 22.29 -2.79
C THR A 28 -12.54 20.84 -2.55
N PRO A 29 -13.18 20.09 -1.63
CA PRO A 29 -12.90 18.67 -1.42
C PRO A 29 -13.11 17.84 -2.69
N ILE A 30 -12.27 16.82 -2.90
CA ILE A 30 -12.45 15.86 -3.98
C ILE A 30 -13.50 14.83 -3.57
N GLU A 31 -14.57 14.74 -4.34
CA GLU A 31 -15.59 13.70 -4.17
C GLU A 31 -14.99 12.29 -4.39
N PRO A 32 -15.12 11.35 -3.43
CA PRO A 32 -14.51 10.02 -3.52
C PRO A 32 -14.84 9.25 -4.80
N ARG A 33 -16.08 9.37 -5.31
CA ARG A 33 -16.49 8.72 -6.57
C ARG A 33 -15.71 9.26 -7.77
N ASN A 34 -15.44 10.56 -7.80
CA ASN A 34 -14.65 11.18 -8.87
C ASN A 34 -13.20 10.73 -8.81
N PHE A 35 -12.62 10.62 -7.61
CA PHE A 35 -11.28 10.09 -7.41
C PHE A 35 -11.17 8.63 -7.91
N ASN A 36 -12.11 7.77 -7.52
CA ASN A 36 -12.13 6.37 -7.96
C ASN A 36 -12.24 6.24 -9.49
N ARG A 37 -13.05 7.08 -10.15
CA ARG A 37 -13.17 7.10 -11.62
C ARG A 37 -11.85 7.52 -12.27
N ALA A 38 -11.18 8.54 -11.73
CA ALA A 38 -9.88 8.97 -12.23
C ALA A 38 -8.82 7.86 -12.05
N PHE A 39 -8.79 7.23 -10.88
CA PHE A 39 -7.89 6.11 -10.59
C PHE A 39 -8.07 4.95 -11.57
N GLU A 40 -9.31 4.54 -11.85
CA GLU A 40 -9.60 3.50 -12.84
C GLU A 40 -9.14 3.88 -14.26
N ALA A 41 -9.29 5.15 -14.65
CA ALA A 41 -8.75 5.64 -15.91
C ALA A 41 -7.21 5.55 -15.95
N HIS A 42 -6.54 5.82 -14.83
CA HIS A 42 -5.09 5.66 -14.72
C HIS A 42 -4.65 4.20 -14.79
N CYS A 43 -5.36 3.27 -14.15
CA CYS A 43 -5.09 1.83 -14.29
C CYS A 43 -5.16 1.38 -15.76
N ARG A 44 -6.22 1.79 -16.48
CA ARG A 44 -6.36 1.49 -17.92
C ARG A 44 -5.22 2.08 -18.74
N LYS A 45 -4.84 3.33 -18.48
CA LYS A 45 -3.72 3.99 -19.18
C LYS A 45 -2.38 3.30 -18.91
N ALA A 46 -2.17 2.78 -17.71
CA ALA A 46 -0.98 2.05 -17.33
C ALA A 46 -0.96 0.60 -17.82
N GLY A 47 -2.05 0.09 -18.39
CA GLY A 47 -2.17 -1.30 -18.85
C GLY A 47 -2.21 -2.34 -17.73
N VAL A 48 -2.54 -1.92 -16.50
CA VAL A 48 -2.64 -2.82 -15.34
C VAL A 48 -4.08 -3.27 -15.11
N PRO A 49 -4.31 -4.42 -14.44
CA PRO A 49 -5.65 -4.83 -14.03
C PRO A 49 -6.37 -3.72 -13.25
N ARG A 50 -7.69 -3.70 -13.39
CA ARG A 50 -8.52 -2.78 -12.60
C ARG A 50 -8.43 -3.16 -11.13
N ILE A 51 -7.79 -2.30 -10.34
CA ILE A 51 -7.72 -2.41 -8.88
C ILE A 51 -8.47 -1.26 -8.22
N ARG A 52 -8.87 -1.45 -6.97
CA ARG A 52 -9.49 -0.40 -6.15
C ARG A 52 -8.41 0.41 -5.45
N VAL A 53 -8.74 1.63 -5.04
CA VAL A 53 -7.79 2.49 -4.32
C VAL A 53 -7.29 1.82 -3.03
N HIS A 54 -8.16 1.13 -2.29
CA HIS A 54 -7.74 0.43 -1.07
C HIS A 54 -6.78 -0.73 -1.32
N ASP A 55 -6.81 -1.34 -2.51
CA ASP A 55 -5.90 -2.43 -2.86
C ASP A 55 -4.45 -1.93 -2.93
N THR A 56 -4.23 -0.63 -3.16
CA THR A 56 -2.88 -0.05 -3.09
C THR A 56 -2.25 -0.17 -1.70
N ARG A 57 -3.06 -0.16 -0.63
CA ARG A 57 -2.60 -0.42 0.73
C ARG A 57 -2.18 -1.88 0.89
N HIS A 58 -2.94 -2.79 0.28
CA HIS A 58 -2.59 -4.21 0.27
C HIS A 58 -1.30 -4.44 -0.52
N THR A 59 -1.13 -3.80 -1.68
CA THR A 59 0.13 -3.82 -2.44
C THR A 59 1.31 -3.31 -1.61
N CYS A 60 1.13 -2.21 -0.87
CA CYS A 60 2.16 -1.71 0.04
C CYS A 60 2.54 -2.74 1.11
N ALA A 61 1.55 -3.43 1.70
CA ALA A 61 1.79 -4.52 2.64
C ALA A 61 2.58 -5.67 2.00
N SER A 62 2.21 -6.09 0.78
CA SER A 62 2.91 -7.14 0.05
C SER A 62 4.36 -6.76 -0.26
N LEU A 63 4.61 -5.51 -0.63
CA LEU A 63 5.96 -5.01 -0.89
C LEU A 63 6.81 -4.97 0.39
N LEU A 64 6.25 -4.53 1.51
CA LEU A 64 6.94 -4.54 2.80
C LEU A 64 7.30 -5.97 3.24
N ALA A 65 6.38 -6.93 3.03
CA ALA A 65 6.62 -8.33 3.30
C ALA A 65 7.70 -8.93 2.38
N ALA A 66 7.67 -8.61 1.09
CA ALA A 66 8.68 -9.06 0.13
C ALA A 66 10.08 -8.49 0.42
N LEU A 67 10.15 -7.34 1.10
CA LEU A 67 11.39 -6.72 1.58
C LEU A 67 11.83 -7.22 2.96
N ASP A 68 11.21 -8.30 3.47
CA ASP A 68 11.46 -8.89 4.79
C ASP A 68 11.36 -7.88 5.95
N VAL A 69 10.51 -6.86 5.79
CA VAL A 69 10.23 -5.91 6.86
C VAL A 69 9.52 -6.65 7.98
N HIS A 70 9.98 -6.49 9.22
CA HIS A 70 9.34 -7.15 10.35
C HIS A 70 7.84 -6.75 10.46
N PRO A 71 6.89 -7.69 10.67
CA PRO A 71 5.45 -7.41 10.64
C PRO A 71 5.01 -6.26 11.56
N ARG A 72 5.60 -6.15 12.76
CA ARG A 72 5.33 -5.03 13.69
C ARG A 72 5.71 -3.65 13.13
N VAL A 73 6.75 -3.58 12.29
CA VAL A 73 7.15 -2.34 11.61
C VAL A 73 6.18 -2.05 10.46
N ALA A 74 5.85 -3.06 9.67
CA ALA A 74 4.84 -2.93 8.61
C ALA A 74 3.48 -2.46 9.16
N MET A 75 3.02 -3.00 10.30
CA MET A 75 1.81 -2.55 10.99
C MET A 75 1.84 -1.07 11.36
N ARG A 76 2.98 -0.55 11.83
CA ARG A 76 3.13 0.87 12.16
C ARG A 76 3.05 1.76 10.92
N ILE A 77 3.67 1.34 9.81
CA ILE A 77 3.63 2.05 8.53
C ILE A 77 2.19 2.06 7.98
N LEU A 78 1.56 0.89 7.95
CA LEU A 78 0.20 0.67 7.46
C LEU A 78 -0.87 1.00 8.49
N ARG A 79 -0.53 1.56 9.65
CA ARG A 79 -1.47 1.87 10.75
C ARG A 79 -2.56 0.80 10.96
N HIS A 80 -2.21 -0.48 10.85
CA HIS A 80 -3.15 -1.57 11.05
C HIS A 80 -3.39 -1.74 12.55
N SER A 81 -4.64 -1.62 12.99
CA SER A 81 -5.03 -1.81 14.38
C SER A 81 -4.99 -3.30 14.79
N GLN A 82 -5.15 -4.20 13.82
CA GLN A 82 -5.11 -5.64 14.02
C GLN A 82 -3.95 -6.28 13.28
N ILE A 83 -3.22 -7.17 13.96
CA ILE A 83 -2.08 -7.89 13.38
C ILE A 83 -2.51 -8.87 12.29
N SER A 84 -3.73 -9.42 12.39
CA SER A 84 -4.32 -10.33 11.38
C SER A 84 -4.28 -9.73 9.98
N MET A 85 -4.66 -8.46 9.82
CA MET A 85 -4.64 -7.76 8.52
C MET A 85 -3.24 -7.69 7.88
N THR A 86 -2.18 -7.74 8.69
CA THR A 86 -0.79 -7.73 8.21
C THR A 86 -0.33 -9.15 7.94
N MET A 87 -0.63 -10.09 8.85
CA MET A 87 -0.26 -11.49 8.72
C MET A 87 -0.92 -12.17 7.52
N ASP A 88 -2.15 -11.81 7.15
CA ASP A 88 -2.84 -12.31 5.95
C ASP A 88 -2.06 -12.06 4.65
N VAL A 89 -1.20 -11.04 4.63
CA VAL A 89 -0.34 -10.72 3.49
C VAL A 89 0.97 -11.49 3.55
N TYR A 90 1.55 -11.62 4.74
CA TYR A 90 2.83 -12.33 4.94
C TYR A 90 2.69 -13.83 4.72
N THR A 91 1.55 -14.43 5.04
CA THR A 91 1.30 -15.86 4.81
C THR A 91 1.26 -16.23 3.33
N GLN A 92 1.00 -15.26 2.44
CA GLN A 92 0.94 -15.47 0.99
C GLN A 92 2.32 -15.32 0.31
N ILE A 93 3.31 -14.75 1.01
CA ILE A 93 4.64 -14.47 0.46
C ILE A 93 5.64 -15.41 1.13
N PRO A 94 6.00 -16.54 0.50
CA PRO A 94 7.05 -17.39 1.03
C PRO A 94 8.37 -16.62 0.98
N SER A 95 8.87 -16.16 2.13
CA SER A 95 10.17 -15.48 2.17
C SER A 95 11.29 -16.49 1.93
N PRO A 96 12.38 -16.12 1.21
CA PRO A 96 13.59 -16.92 1.13
C PRO A 96 14.11 -17.35 2.51
N GLU A 97 13.94 -16.50 3.52
CA GLU A 97 14.26 -16.73 4.92
C GLU A 97 13.37 -17.84 5.52
N THR A 98 12.09 -17.87 5.18
CA THR A 98 11.16 -18.94 5.59
C THR A 98 11.56 -20.27 4.97
N ARG A 99 11.89 -20.30 3.67
CA ARG A 99 12.47 -21.51 3.05
C ARG A 99 13.75 -21.95 3.74
N LYS A 100 14.68 -21.03 3.97
CA LYS A 100 15.97 -21.32 4.62
C LYS A 100 15.81 -21.79 6.08
N ALA A 101 14.81 -21.29 6.80
CA ALA A 101 14.47 -21.75 8.14
C ALA A 101 13.87 -23.17 8.10
N LEU A 102 12.99 -23.46 7.14
CA LEU A 102 12.46 -24.81 6.90
C LEU A 102 13.55 -25.80 6.50
N ASP A 103 14.50 -25.39 5.65
CA ASP A 103 15.65 -26.23 5.26
C ASP A 103 16.53 -26.58 6.47
N ARG A 104 16.79 -25.61 7.36
CA ARG A 104 17.52 -25.83 8.62
C ARG A 104 16.76 -26.74 9.58
N LEU A 105 15.44 -26.57 9.67
CA LEU A 105 14.58 -27.44 10.47
C LEU A 105 14.64 -28.87 9.94
N ASN A 106 14.53 -29.06 8.62
CA ASN A 106 14.62 -30.37 7.97
C ASN A 106 15.98 -31.05 8.25
N GLN A 107 17.09 -30.32 8.08
CA GLN A 107 18.43 -30.81 8.42
C GLN A 107 18.58 -31.22 9.89
N SER A 108 17.91 -30.51 10.81
CA SER A 108 17.93 -30.85 12.24
C SER A 108 17.09 -32.08 12.59
N LEU A 109 16.06 -32.38 11.81
CA LEU A 109 15.17 -33.53 12.03
C LEU A 109 15.72 -34.81 11.36
N ASP A 110 16.37 -34.68 10.21
CA ASP A 110 17.03 -35.79 9.51
C ASP A 110 18.30 -36.27 10.25
N GLY A 111 18.87 -35.44 11.13
CA GLY A 111 20.09 -35.73 11.89
C GLY A 111 19.94 -36.65 13.12
N THR A 112 18.77 -37.25 13.35
CA THR A 112 18.54 -38.16 14.50
C THR A 112 18.13 -39.59 14.10
N ALA A 113 18.21 -39.95 12.81
CA ALA A 113 17.78 -41.26 12.31
C ALA A 113 18.92 -42.26 12.01
N GLU A 114 20.16 -41.98 12.43
CA GLU A 114 21.27 -42.95 12.37
C GLU A 114 22.05 -42.97 13.70
N ALA A 115 21.60 -43.82 14.61
CA ALA A 115 22.39 -44.38 15.72
C ALA A 115 21.82 -45.75 16.12
#